data_AF-A0A352F4F8-F1
#
_entry.id   AF-A0A352F4F8-F1
#
_cell.length_a   1.000
_cell.length_b   1.000
_cell.length_c   1.000
_cell.angle_alpha   90.00
_cell.angle_beta   90.00
_cell.angle_gamma   90.00
#
_symmetry.space_group_name_H-M   'P 1'
#
loop_
_entity.id
_entity.type
_entity.pdbx_description
1 polymer ?
#
loop_
_entity_poly.entity_id
_entity_poly.type
_entity_poly.pdbx_seq_one_letter_code
_entity_poly.pdbx_strand_id
1 'polypeptide(L)'
;MRSEMLPEQNEDLMQALKNKNGTQGFSLLELVVCLAITLGIMAMASTLVASAFRVRSRENQKSDALADVQRGLNIMSREIANGGFNLNTNGIVSAESGATTIRVRSNLNKFNTAVSANARNGIGLGLAGEDQGEDVKYFRNLAVGTQYLARWDEYTANRFKGTVLANRIDSLQIHYFGQAVTYNANQSDTDISSPSSAEVLPAAAKYVVIALSVTLDRVGQPGSPGYQPGGHVLLVSDVTLRNAGLSTY
;
A
#
# COMPACT_ATOMS: atom_id res chain seq x y z
N MET A 1 -83.10 -42.21 42.10
CA MET A 1 -83.65 -41.07 41.34
C MET A 1 -82.68 -40.75 40.22
N ARG A 2 -82.89 -41.37 39.06
CA ARG A 2 -82.05 -41.28 37.86
C ARG A 2 -82.78 -40.32 36.93
N SER A 3 -82.32 -39.08 36.87
CA SER A 3 -82.80 -38.09 35.90
C SER A 3 -81.86 -38.14 34.71
N GLU A 4 -82.34 -38.63 33.59
CA GLU A 4 -81.73 -38.44 32.28
C GLU A 4 -81.59 -36.93 32.02
N MET A 5 -80.37 -36.47 31.79
CA MET A 5 -80.10 -35.10 31.37
C MET A 5 -79.15 -35.13 30.17
N LEU A 6 -79.83 -35.16 29.01
CA LEU A 6 -79.58 -34.50 27.72
C LEU A 6 -78.21 -34.69 27.00
N PRO A 7 -78.22 -35.29 25.79
CA PRO A 7 -77.05 -35.43 24.90
C PRO A 7 -76.61 -34.14 24.18
N GLU A 8 -77.27 -33.00 24.41
CA GLU A 8 -77.05 -31.74 23.67
C GLU A 8 -75.69 -31.07 23.95
N GLN A 9 -75.17 -31.15 25.18
CA GLN A 9 -73.89 -30.49 25.53
C GLN A 9 -72.66 -31.17 24.91
N ASN A 10 -72.76 -32.45 24.52
CA ASN A 10 -71.66 -33.16 23.86
C ASN A 10 -71.59 -32.85 22.35
N GLU A 11 -72.71 -32.48 21.73
CA GLU A 11 -72.74 -32.10 20.31
C GLU A 11 -72.13 -30.72 20.08
N ASP A 12 -72.39 -29.75 20.96
CA ASP A 12 -71.80 -28.42 20.89
C ASP A 12 -70.28 -28.45 21.14
N LEU A 13 -69.82 -29.29 22.06
CA LEU A 13 -68.39 -29.48 22.32
C LEU A 13 -67.68 -30.21 21.17
N MET A 14 -68.35 -31.15 20.50
CA MET A 14 -67.84 -31.80 19.29
C MET A 14 -67.88 -30.88 18.06
N GLN A 15 -68.87 -29.99 17.91
CA GLN A 15 -68.89 -28.99 16.84
C GLN A 15 -67.82 -27.90 17.04
N ALA A 16 -67.56 -27.49 18.29
CA ALA A 16 -66.52 -26.52 18.61
C ALA A 16 -65.09 -27.07 18.39
N LEU A 17 -64.88 -28.38 18.56
CA LEU A 17 -63.61 -29.05 18.24
C LEU A 17 -63.45 -29.30 16.74
N LYS A 18 -64.55 -29.47 15.99
CA LYS A 18 -64.52 -29.65 14.52
C LYS A 18 -64.17 -28.37 13.76
N ASN A 19 -64.36 -27.21 14.38
CA ASN A 19 -64.04 -25.89 13.82
C ASN A 19 -62.64 -25.35 14.18
N LYS A 20 -61.84 -26.10 14.96
CA LYS A 20 -60.44 -25.76 15.18
C LYS A 20 -59.56 -26.58 14.25
N ASN A 21 -58.85 -25.86 13.38
CA ASN A 21 -57.76 -26.32 12.54
C ASN A 21 -58.20 -27.00 11.25
N GLY A 22 -58.88 -26.24 10.39
CA GLY A 22 -58.64 -26.41 8.97
C GLY A 22 -57.17 -26.08 8.71
N THR A 23 -56.32 -27.11 8.67
CA THR A 23 -55.00 -27.02 8.04
C THR A 23 -55.26 -26.73 6.56
N GLN A 24 -55.39 -25.45 6.23
CA GLN A 24 -55.44 -24.98 4.85
C GLN A 24 -54.08 -25.32 4.23
N GLY A 25 -54.03 -26.42 3.47
CA GLY A 25 -52.88 -26.73 2.65
C GLY A 25 -52.66 -25.60 1.65
N PHE A 26 -51.41 -25.19 1.49
CA PHE A 26 -51.03 -24.17 0.53
C PHE A 26 -51.52 -24.52 -0.87
N SER A 27 -52.12 -23.56 -1.56
CA SER A 27 -52.42 -23.71 -2.98
C SER A 27 -51.12 -23.82 -3.79
N LEU A 28 -51.11 -24.66 -4.82
CA LEU A 28 -49.98 -24.78 -5.76
C LEU A 28 -49.60 -23.42 -6.37
N LEU A 29 -50.58 -22.53 -6.54
CA LEU A 29 -50.38 -21.16 -7.01
C LEU A 29 -49.60 -20.31 -6.00
N GLU A 30 -49.94 -20.38 -4.71
CA GLU A 30 -49.23 -19.64 -3.66
C GLU A 30 -47.79 -20.13 -3.52
N LEU A 31 -47.55 -21.44 -3.68
CA LEU A 31 -46.21 -22.00 -3.67
C LEU A 31 -45.36 -21.45 -4.82
N VAL A 32 -45.92 -21.37 -6.04
CA VAL A 32 -45.22 -20.81 -7.21
C VAL A 32 -44.96 -19.31 -7.04
N VAL A 33 -45.92 -18.55 -6.50
CA VAL A 33 -45.73 -17.12 -6.22
C VAL A 33 -44.66 -16.89 -5.16
N CYS A 34 -44.67 -17.67 -4.07
CA CYS A 34 -43.63 -17.62 -3.05
C CYS A 34 -42.25 -17.98 -3.62
N LEU A 35 -42.16 -19.00 -4.47
CA LEU A 35 -40.91 -19.40 -5.12
C LEU A 35 -40.38 -18.32 -6.07
N ALA A 36 -41.26 -17.64 -6.82
CA ALA A 36 -40.89 -16.53 -7.68
C ALA A 36 -40.36 -15.32 -6.88
N ILE A 37 -41.03 -14.96 -5.79
CA ILE A 37 -40.60 -13.85 -4.90
C ILE A 37 -39.25 -14.19 -4.26
N THR A 38 -39.08 -15.41 -3.74
CA THR A 38 -37.80 -15.83 -3.13
C THR A 38 -36.66 -15.87 -4.14
N LEU A 39 -36.89 -16.31 -5.38
CA LEU A 39 -35.90 -16.21 -6.46
C LEU A 39 -35.52 -14.76 -6.77
N GLY A 40 -36.50 -13.85 -6.83
CA GLY A 40 -36.25 -12.42 -7.01
C GLY A 40 -35.38 -11.83 -5.90
N ILE A 41 -35.70 -12.14 -4.64
CA ILE A 41 -34.91 -11.71 -3.47
C ILE A 41 -33.51 -12.31 -3.49
N MET A 42 -33.36 -13.60 -3.81
CA MET A 42 -32.05 -14.25 -3.92
C MET A 42 -31.19 -13.63 -5.03
N ALA A 43 -31.78 -13.26 -6.17
CA ALA A 43 -31.08 -12.59 -7.25
C ALA A 43 -30.55 -11.22 -6.79
N MET A 44 -31.38 -10.40 -6.13
CA MET A 44 -30.96 -9.12 -5.58
C MET A 44 -29.88 -9.28 -4.50
N ALA A 45 -30.07 -10.21 -3.55
CA ALA A 45 -29.11 -10.50 -2.49
C ALA A 45 -27.75 -10.95 -3.07
N SER A 46 -27.74 -11.79 -4.11
CA SER A 46 -26.52 -12.25 -4.76
C SER A 46 -25.72 -11.10 -5.39
N THR A 47 -26.39 -10.11 -5.99
CA THR A 47 -25.71 -8.93 -6.54
C THR A 47 -25.05 -8.07 -5.46
N LEU A 48 -25.72 -7.89 -4.31
CA LEU A 48 -25.17 -7.15 -3.18
C LEU A 48 -23.95 -7.88 -2.61
N VAL A 49 -24.03 -9.19 -2.40
CA VAL A 49 -22.93 -10.02 -1.90
C VAL A 49 -21.74 -9.99 -2.87
N ALA A 50 -21.98 -10.12 -4.18
CA ALA A 50 -20.92 -10.03 -5.19
C ALA A 50 -20.24 -8.65 -5.20
N SER A 51 -21.02 -7.57 -5.03
CA SER A 51 -20.47 -6.21 -4.93
C SER A 51 -19.60 -6.04 -3.68
N ALA A 52 -20.03 -6.59 -2.53
CA ALA A 52 -19.29 -6.54 -1.28
C ALA A 52 -17.94 -7.26 -1.39
N PHE A 53 -17.88 -8.42 -2.05
CA PHE A 53 -16.61 -9.12 -2.28
C PHE A 53 -15.64 -8.34 -3.17
N ARG A 54 -16.12 -7.65 -4.21
CA ARG A 54 -15.28 -6.81 -5.07
C ARG A 54 -14.70 -5.61 -4.31
N VAL A 55 -15.53 -4.95 -3.51
CA VAL A 55 -15.10 -3.84 -2.65
C VAL A 55 -14.01 -4.30 -1.69
N ARG A 56 -14.25 -5.41 -0.99
CA ARG A 56 -13.30 -5.97 -0.02
C ARG A 56 -11.99 -6.41 -0.68
N SER A 57 -12.05 -7.06 -1.83
CA SER A 57 -10.86 -7.47 -2.57
C SER A 57 -9.99 -6.26 -2.97
N ARG A 58 -10.61 -5.19 -3.46
CA ARG A 58 -9.88 -3.96 -3.81
C ARG A 58 -9.28 -3.30 -2.58
N GLU A 59 -10.02 -3.23 -1.47
CA GLU A 59 -9.52 -2.62 -0.24
C GLU A 59 -8.33 -3.42 0.32
N ASN A 60 -8.37 -4.75 0.25
CA ASN A 60 -7.23 -5.58 0.62
C ASN A 60 -6.01 -5.29 -0.27
N GLN A 61 -6.18 -5.24 -1.60
CA GLN A 61 -5.07 -4.95 -2.51
C GLN A 61 -4.49 -3.54 -2.29
N LYS A 62 -5.34 -2.55 -2.02
CA LYS A 62 -4.94 -1.20 -1.67
C LYS A 62 -4.12 -1.19 -0.37
N SER A 63 -4.62 -1.85 0.66
CA SER A 63 -3.97 -1.92 1.97
C SER A 63 -2.60 -2.59 1.86
N ASP A 64 -2.50 -3.69 1.12
CA ASP A 64 -1.25 -4.42 0.92
C ASP A 64 -0.21 -3.57 0.16
N ALA A 65 -0.62 -2.94 -0.95
CA ALA A 65 0.27 -2.09 -1.74
C ALA A 65 0.75 -0.87 -0.94
N LEU A 66 -0.16 -0.24 -0.18
CA LEU A 66 0.17 0.91 0.65
C LEU A 66 1.16 0.53 1.78
N ALA A 67 0.95 -0.63 2.42
CA ALA A 67 1.83 -1.12 3.47
C ALA A 67 3.25 -1.42 2.95
N ASP A 68 3.36 -2.08 1.80
CA ASP A 68 4.66 -2.36 1.17
C ASP A 68 5.40 -1.07 0.80
N VAL A 69 4.69 -0.11 0.21
CA VAL A 69 5.25 1.20 -0.15
C VAL A 69 5.69 1.99 1.07
N GLN A 70 4.88 2.05 2.13
CA GLN A 70 5.27 2.71 3.38
C GLN A 70 6.52 2.07 3.99
N ARG A 71 6.61 0.73 4.01
CA ARG A 71 7.82 0.03 4.46
C ARG A 71 9.02 0.39 3.59
N GLY A 72 8.87 0.39 2.27
CA GLY A 72 9.93 0.75 1.33
C GLY A 72 10.40 2.20 1.53
N LEU A 73 9.46 3.13 1.67
CA LEU A 73 9.73 4.55 1.91
C LEU A 73 10.43 4.78 3.26
N ASN A 74 10.04 4.05 4.31
CA ASN A 74 10.70 4.10 5.62
C ASN A 74 12.14 3.57 5.57
N ILE A 75 12.40 2.50 4.82
CA ILE A 75 13.76 1.99 4.62
C ILE A 75 14.59 3.02 3.84
N MET A 76 14.06 3.50 2.72
CA MET A 76 14.71 4.45 1.83
C MET A 76 15.07 5.76 2.54
N SER A 77 14.11 6.36 3.24
CA SER A 77 14.32 7.61 4.00
C SER A 77 15.37 7.45 5.10
N ARG A 78 15.35 6.35 5.84
CA ARG A 78 16.34 6.08 6.90
C ARG A 78 17.75 5.92 6.33
N GLU A 79 17.91 5.18 5.25
CA GLU A 79 19.22 4.97 4.64
C GLU A 79 19.76 6.25 3.98
N ILE A 80 18.90 7.01 3.29
CA ILE A 80 19.28 8.32 2.72
C ILE A 80 19.66 9.32 3.82
N ALA A 81 18.93 9.37 4.94
CA ALA A 81 19.24 10.28 6.05
C ALA A 81 20.65 10.04 6.63
N ASN A 82 21.11 8.80 6.61
CA ASN A 82 22.44 8.40 7.07
C ASN A 82 23.52 8.52 5.98
N GLY A 83 23.13 8.87 4.75
CA GLY A 83 24.06 9.18 3.66
C GLY A 83 25.12 10.20 4.09
N GLY A 84 26.33 10.02 3.59
CA GLY A 84 27.45 10.92 3.88
C GLY A 84 28.17 10.61 5.20
N PHE A 85 27.74 9.57 5.93
CA PHE A 85 28.39 9.24 7.20
C PHE A 85 29.86 8.89 6.98
N ASN A 86 30.73 9.61 7.70
CA ASN A 86 32.18 9.53 7.57
C ASN A 86 32.70 9.78 6.13
N LEU A 87 32.00 10.61 5.36
CA LEU A 87 32.41 11.09 4.04
C LEU A 87 32.65 12.60 4.07
N ASN A 88 33.44 13.10 3.11
CA ASN A 88 33.64 14.55 2.92
C ASN A 88 32.52 15.20 2.08
N THR A 89 31.50 14.42 1.69
CA THR A 89 30.35 14.85 0.88
C THR A 89 29.06 14.48 1.59
N ASN A 90 27.93 14.90 1.05
CA ASN A 90 26.60 14.50 1.54
C ASN A 90 26.26 13.01 1.27
N GLY A 91 27.18 12.24 0.69
CA GLY A 91 27.02 10.83 0.34
C GLY A 91 26.18 10.56 -0.89
N ILE A 92 25.56 11.55 -1.53
CA ILE A 92 24.78 11.35 -2.75
C ILE A 92 25.69 11.27 -3.96
N VAL A 93 25.49 10.26 -4.80
CA VAL A 93 26.25 10.07 -6.05
C VAL A 93 25.53 10.79 -7.17
N SER A 94 25.95 12.03 -7.45
CA SER A 94 25.24 12.90 -8.40
C SER A 94 25.14 12.33 -9.82
N ALA A 95 26.10 11.51 -10.27
CA ALA A 95 26.07 10.92 -11.60
C ALA A 95 24.98 9.84 -11.78
N GLU A 96 24.47 9.30 -10.68
CA GLU A 96 23.47 8.22 -10.68
C GLU A 96 22.21 8.56 -9.90
N SER A 97 22.10 9.82 -9.48
CA SER A 97 20.96 10.34 -8.74
C SER A 97 20.25 11.37 -9.60
N GLY A 98 18.94 11.21 -9.73
CA GLY A 98 18.06 12.08 -10.51
C GLY A 98 16.65 12.01 -9.93
N ALA A 99 15.65 12.30 -10.76
CA ALA A 99 14.26 12.38 -10.31
C ALA A 99 13.68 11.00 -9.90
N THR A 100 14.10 9.90 -10.52
CA THR A 100 13.52 8.56 -10.28
C THR A 100 14.51 7.57 -9.67
N THR A 101 15.74 8.02 -9.41
CA THR A 101 16.83 7.20 -8.88
C THR A 101 17.66 7.99 -7.90
N ILE A 102 18.15 7.35 -6.85
CA ILE A 102 19.13 7.95 -5.95
C ILE A 102 20.12 6.88 -5.51
N ARG A 103 21.41 7.20 -5.54
CA ARG A 103 22.46 6.36 -4.96
C ARG A 103 23.11 7.11 -3.82
N VAL A 104 23.15 6.48 -2.65
CA VAL A 104 23.72 7.04 -1.43
C VAL A 104 24.83 6.14 -0.90
N ARG A 105 25.89 6.77 -0.43
CA ARG A 105 27.08 6.16 0.15
C ARG A 105 27.26 6.59 1.60
N SER A 106 27.74 5.66 2.40
CA SER A 106 28.09 5.85 3.81
C SER A 106 29.20 4.88 4.19
N ASN A 107 30.19 5.31 4.98
CA ASN A 107 31.18 4.40 5.55
C ASN A 107 30.76 4.06 6.99
N LEU A 108 30.04 2.94 7.15
CA LEU A 108 29.54 2.46 8.44
C LEU A 108 30.65 1.79 9.26
N ASN A 109 31.71 1.35 8.59
CA ASN A 109 32.82 0.63 9.18
C ASN A 109 33.89 1.47 9.85
N LYS A 110 33.85 2.81 9.77
CA LYS A 110 34.90 3.71 10.30
C LYS A 110 35.41 3.32 11.69
N PHE A 111 34.50 2.96 12.59
CA PHE A 111 34.78 2.68 13.99
C PHE A 111 34.89 1.18 14.31
N ASN A 112 34.68 0.31 13.32
CA ASN A 112 34.76 -1.13 13.51
C ASN A 112 36.22 -1.59 13.43
N THR A 113 36.86 -1.83 14.58
CA THR A 113 38.26 -2.27 14.66
C THR A 113 38.48 -3.71 14.19
N ALA A 114 37.41 -4.49 13.97
CA ALA A 114 37.50 -5.86 13.50
C ALA A 114 37.66 -5.96 11.97
N VAL A 115 37.41 -4.88 11.22
CA VAL A 115 37.59 -4.83 9.77
C VAL A 115 38.95 -4.22 9.38
N SER A 116 39.34 -4.40 8.12
CA SER A 116 40.61 -3.90 7.60
C SER A 116 40.71 -2.37 7.69
N ALA A 117 41.94 -1.84 7.75
CA ALA A 117 42.17 -0.39 7.69
C ALA A 117 41.61 0.25 6.40
N ASN A 118 41.54 -0.53 5.32
CA ASN A 118 40.94 -0.09 4.06
C ASN A 118 39.41 0.05 4.19
N ALA A 119 38.72 -0.93 4.80
CA ALA A 119 37.29 -0.83 5.05
C ALA A 119 36.94 0.35 5.97
N ARG A 120 37.76 0.61 7.00
CA ARG A 120 37.54 1.76 7.90
C ARG A 120 37.75 3.11 7.24
N ASN A 121 38.59 3.22 6.22
CA ASN A 121 38.94 4.52 5.61
C ASN A 121 38.44 4.69 4.17
N GLY A 122 37.92 3.62 3.56
CA GLY A 122 37.34 3.59 2.22
C GLY A 122 35.83 3.83 2.23
N ILE A 123 35.21 3.81 1.06
CA ILE A 123 33.80 4.17 0.86
C ILE A 123 33.05 3.20 -0.06
N GLY A 124 33.61 2.03 -0.35
CA GLY A 124 33.07 1.24 -1.45
C GLY A 124 33.63 1.71 -2.78
N LEU A 125 34.89 1.43 -3.11
CA LEU A 125 35.38 1.54 -4.50
C LEU A 125 35.72 0.16 -5.09
N GLY A 126 35.20 -0.91 -4.50
CA GLY A 126 35.39 -2.28 -4.99
C GLY A 126 36.63 -2.96 -4.41
N LEU A 127 37.07 -2.56 -3.22
CA LEU A 127 38.17 -3.23 -2.51
C LEU A 127 37.63 -4.43 -1.72
N ALA A 128 38.43 -5.49 -1.64
CA ALA A 128 38.06 -6.68 -0.86
C ALA A 128 37.90 -6.32 0.63
N GLY A 129 36.74 -6.65 1.22
CA GLY A 129 36.41 -6.41 2.63
C GLY A 129 35.45 -5.25 2.92
N GLU A 130 34.75 -4.74 1.91
CA GLU A 130 33.65 -3.77 2.05
C GLU A 130 32.33 -4.48 2.40
N ASP A 131 31.51 -3.87 3.25
CA ASP A 131 30.29 -4.49 3.81
C ASP A 131 29.02 -4.08 3.05
N GLN A 132 28.00 -4.94 3.13
CA GLN A 132 26.68 -4.66 2.58
C GLN A 132 26.06 -3.41 3.22
N GLY A 133 25.40 -2.58 2.42
CA GLY A 133 24.67 -1.40 2.88
C GLY A 133 25.48 -0.11 2.99
N GLU A 134 26.76 -0.12 2.60
CA GLU A 134 27.59 1.10 2.54
C GLU A 134 27.37 1.88 1.23
N ASP A 135 26.92 1.22 0.17
CA ASP A 135 26.58 1.83 -1.11
C ASP A 135 25.28 1.26 -1.68
N VAL A 136 24.23 2.07 -1.66
CA VAL A 136 22.88 1.63 -1.99
C VAL A 136 22.26 2.55 -3.03
N LYS A 137 21.63 1.94 -4.03
CA LYS A 137 20.90 2.61 -5.10
C LYS A 137 19.42 2.24 -5.02
N TYR A 138 18.59 3.26 -4.93
CA TYR A 138 17.14 3.13 -5.06
C TYR A 138 16.73 3.55 -6.45
N PHE A 139 15.86 2.76 -7.07
CA PHE A 139 15.29 3.11 -8.36
C PHE A 139 13.92 2.49 -8.52
N ARG A 140 13.10 3.14 -9.35
CA ARG A 140 11.91 2.54 -9.91
C ARG A 140 12.28 1.78 -11.18
N ASN A 141 11.91 0.51 -11.26
CA ASN A 141 11.99 -0.21 -12.52
C ASN A 141 10.86 0.27 -13.45
N LEU A 142 11.22 0.73 -14.65
CA LEU A 142 10.30 1.27 -15.65
C LEU A 142 9.86 0.23 -16.69
N ALA A 143 10.39 -0.99 -16.64
CA ALA A 143 10.01 -2.03 -17.59
C ALA A 143 8.52 -2.38 -17.45
N VAL A 144 7.85 -2.49 -18.62
CA VAL A 144 6.41 -2.75 -18.72
C VAL A 144 6.02 -4.00 -17.92
N GLY A 145 5.01 -3.87 -17.06
CA GLY A 145 4.52 -4.98 -16.23
C GLY A 145 5.40 -5.31 -15.01
N THR A 146 6.49 -4.57 -14.76
CA THR A 146 7.41 -4.81 -13.64
C THR A 146 7.73 -3.52 -12.88
N GLN A 147 6.72 -2.69 -12.66
CA GLN A 147 6.87 -1.44 -11.91
C GLN A 147 6.99 -1.73 -10.41
N TYR A 148 8.23 -1.67 -9.92
CA TYR A 148 8.56 -1.90 -8.52
C TYR A 148 9.61 -0.90 -8.04
N LEU A 149 9.59 -0.66 -6.73
CA LEU A 149 10.67 0.02 -6.03
C LEU A 149 11.72 -1.02 -5.65
N ALA A 150 12.96 -0.82 -6.07
CA ALA A 150 14.07 -1.69 -5.69
C ALA A 150 15.16 -0.93 -4.96
N ARG A 151 15.78 -1.65 -4.03
CA ARG A 151 17.07 -1.31 -3.41
C ARG A 151 18.12 -2.22 -4.01
N TRP A 152 19.14 -1.64 -4.63
CA TRP A 152 20.30 -2.34 -5.16
C TRP A 152 21.54 -1.97 -4.36
N ASP A 153 22.40 -2.95 -4.13
CA ASP A 153 23.66 -2.80 -3.42
C ASP A 153 24.74 -3.35 -4.35
N GLU A 154 25.63 -2.47 -4.82
CA GLU A 154 26.63 -2.82 -5.84
C GLU A 154 27.67 -3.82 -5.32
N TYR A 155 27.88 -3.85 -4.01
CA TYR A 155 28.97 -4.62 -3.37
C TYR A 155 28.47 -5.88 -2.65
N THR A 156 27.17 -6.17 -2.70
CA THR A 156 26.67 -7.46 -2.22
C THR A 156 27.30 -8.61 -3.02
N ALA A 157 27.64 -9.71 -2.34
CA ALA A 157 28.31 -10.88 -2.94
C ALA A 157 27.54 -11.45 -4.17
N ASN A 158 26.24 -11.18 -4.23
CA ASN A 158 25.38 -11.42 -5.40
C ASN A 158 25.10 -10.11 -6.13
N ARG A 159 26.08 -9.55 -6.85
CA ARG A 159 26.04 -8.26 -7.59
C ARG A 159 24.81 -8.03 -8.49
N PHE A 160 24.00 -9.07 -8.73
CA PHE A 160 22.78 -9.06 -9.55
C PHE A 160 21.46 -9.13 -8.75
N LYS A 161 21.48 -9.08 -7.41
CA LYS A 161 20.25 -9.17 -6.59
C LYS A 161 19.90 -7.84 -5.92
N GLY A 162 19.09 -7.03 -6.60
CA GLY A 162 18.31 -5.99 -5.92
C GLY A 162 17.20 -6.60 -5.07
N THR A 163 16.88 -5.98 -3.94
CA THR A 163 15.70 -6.32 -3.14
C THR A 163 14.53 -5.48 -3.61
N VAL A 164 13.43 -6.14 -3.99
CA VAL A 164 12.16 -5.47 -4.26
C VAL A 164 11.54 -5.05 -2.92
N LEU A 165 11.33 -3.75 -2.74
CA LEU A 165 10.78 -3.19 -1.51
C LEU A 165 9.27 -3.05 -1.55
N ALA A 166 8.76 -2.65 -2.72
CA ALA A 166 7.35 -2.48 -2.99
C ALA A 166 7.04 -2.82 -4.44
N ASN A 167 5.94 -3.54 -4.64
CA ASN A 167 5.36 -3.76 -5.96
C ASN A 167 4.24 -2.75 -6.21
N ARG A 168 3.94 -2.47 -7.49
CA ARG A 168 2.83 -1.59 -7.91
C ARG A 168 3.05 -0.13 -7.51
N ILE A 169 4.19 0.42 -7.93
CA ILE A 169 4.47 1.86 -7.82
C ILE A 169 4.34 2.56 -9.17
N ASP A 170 3.62 3.67 -9.19
CA ASP A 170 3.25 4.37 -10.42
C ASP A 170 4.11 5.60 -10.68
N SER A 171 4.55 6.25 -9.62
CA SER A 171 5.57 7.29 -9.69
C SER A 171 6.54 7.17 -8.52
N LEU A 172 7.78 7.56 -8.80
CA LEU A 172 8.78 7.89 -7.81
C LEU A 172 9.43 9.18 -8.30
N GLN A 173 9.32 10.24 -7.51
CA GLN A 173 9.95 11.53 -7.74
C GLN A 173 10.80 11.87 -6.51
N ILE A 174 12.02 12.32 -6.77
CA ILE A 174 13.03 12.62 -5.76
C ILE A 174 13.50 14.04 -6.04
N HIS A 175 13.26 14.92 -5.07
CA HIS A 175 13.59 16.33 -5.14
C HIS A 175 14.72 16.65 -4.17
N TYR A 176 15.65 17.48 -4.63
CA TYR A 176 16.87 17.79 -3.89
C TYR A 176 16.87 19.26 -3.50
N PHE A 177 17.00 19.55 -2.20
CA PHE A 177 16.98 20.91 -1.68
C PHE A 177 18.21 21.19 -0.82
N GLY A 178 18.70 22.43 -0.87
CA GLY A 178 19.81 22.90 -0.03
C GLY A 178 19.42 23.15 1.43
N GLN A 179 18.12 23.11 1.74
CA GLN A 179 17.52 23.40 3.04
C GLN A 179 16.15 22.72 3.15
N ALA A 180 15.60 22.66 4.37
CA ALA A 180 14.22 22.19 4.57
C ALA A 180 13.23 23.09 3.81
N VAL A 181 12.21 22.48 3.21
CA VAL A 181 11.21 23.17 2.39
C VAL A 181 9.79 22.81 2.81
N THR A 182 8.85 23.69 2.53
CA THR A 182 7.42 23.40 2.53
C THR A 182 6.93 23.23 1.10
N TYR A 183 5.90 22.42 0.89
CA TYR A 183 5.32 22.14 -0.42
C TYR A 183 3.85 21.72 -0.27
N ASN A 184 3.14 21.64 -1.38
CA ASN A 184 1.81 21.06 -1.47
C ASN A 184 1.92 19.58 -1.85
N ALA A 185 1.18 18.72 -1.14
CA ALA A 185 1.09 17.29 -1.42
C ALA A 185 -0.38 16.87 -1.38
N ASN A 186 -1.10 17.04 -2.49
CA ASN A 186 -2.48 16.59 -2.56
C ASN A 186 -2.51 15.08 -2.79
N GLN A 187 -3.43 14.38 -2.13
CA GLN A 187 -3.49 12.91 -2.24
C GLN A 187 -3.82 12.42 -3.66
N SER A 188 -4.42 13.27 -4.50
CA SER A 188 -4.77 12.95 -5.88
C SER A 188 -3.64 13.23 -6.89
N ASP A 189 -2.56 13.88 -6.44
CA ASP A 189 -1.41 14.18 -7.29
C ASP A 189 -0.43 13.00 -7.31
N THR A 190 0.51 13.02 -8.26
CA THR A 190 1.58 12.01 -8.37
C THR A 190 2.93 12.52 -7.90
N ASP A 191 2.98 13.78 -7.47
CA ASP A 191 4.18 14.51 -7.06
C ASP A 191 3.85 15.69 -6.12
N ILE A 192 4.88 16.27 -5.49
CA ILE A 192 4.77 17.52 -4.75
C ILE A 192 4.68 18.73 -5.69
N SER A 193 4.16 19.85 -5.21
CA SER A 193 4.14 21.10 -5.96
C SER A 193 4.43 22.32 -5.08
N SER A 194 4.82 23.42 -5.73
CA SER A 194 5.09 24.72 -5.07
C SER A 194 6.09 24.63 -3.90
N PRO A 195 7.29 24.05 -4.08
CA PRO A 195 8.28 24.03 -3.02
C PRO A 195 8.71 25.46 -2.66
N SER A 196 8.92 25.73 -1.37
CA SER A 196 9.30 27.05 -0.85
C SER A 196 10.71 27.51 -1.23
N SER A 197 11.51 26.64 -1.85
CA SER A 197 12.84 26.91 -2.36
C SER A 197 13.06 26.15 -3.65
N ALA A 198 13.92 26.68 -4.52
CA ALA A 198 14.34 25.97 -5.72
C ALA A 198 15.15 24.72 -5.38
N GLU A 199 15.05 23.72 -6.26
CA GLU A 199 15.88 22.52 -6.20
C GLU A 199 17.35 22.83 -6.51
N VAL A 200 18.23 22.01 -5.93
CA VAL A 200 19.68 22.06 -6.13
C VAL A 200 20.16 20.76 -6.77
N LEU A 201 21.40 20.76 -7.25
CA LEU A 201 22.02 19.52 -7.73
C LEU A 201 22.16 18.50 -6.58
N PRO A 202 22.10 17.19 -6.87
CA PRO A 202 22.16 16.15 -5.83
C PRO A 202 23.38 16.25 -4.90
N ALA A 203 24.54 16.65 -5.44
CA ALA A 203 25.77 16.86 -4.65
C ALA A 203 25.70 18.04 -3.65
N ALA A 204 24.81 19.00 -3.86
CA ALA A 204 24.61 20.17 -3.02
C ALA A 204 23.41 20.02 -2.06
N ALA A 205 22.68 18.91 -2.15
CA ALA A 205 21.51 18.67 -1.33
C ALA A 205 21.88 18.52 0.14
N LYS A 206 21.04 19.07 1.03
CA LYS A 206 21.04 18.83 2.48
C LYS A 206 19.70 18.26 2.95
N TYR A 207 18.70 18.35 2.09
CA TYR A 207 17.34 17.91 2.32
C TYR A 207 16.82 17.26 1.03
N VAL A 208 16.11 16.14 1.17
CA VAL A 208 15.55 15.38 0.05
C VAL A 208 14.08 15.13 0.34
N VAL A 209 13.23 15.35 -0.65
CA VAL A 209 11.81 14.98 -0.59
C VAL A 209 11.59 13.83 -1.55
N ILE A 210 11.01 12.75 -1.05
CA ILE A 210 10.70 11.55 -1.83
C ILE A 210 9.18 11.49 -1.96
N ALA A 211 8.68 11.69 -3.17
CA ALA A 211 7.27 11.57 -3.51
C ALA A 211 7.04 10.25 -4.27
N LEU A 212 6.13 9.43 -3.76
CA LEU A 212 5.83 8.12 -4.33
C LEU A 212 4.31 7.98 -4.42
N SER A 213 3.80 7.68 -5.62
CA SER A 213 2.38 7.45 -5.83
C SER A 213 2.06 6.00 -6.18
N VAL A 214 0.91 5.54 -5.69
CA VAL A 214 0.32 4.23 -5.99
C VAL A 214 -1.03 4.46 -6.66
N THR A 215 -1.24 3.86 -7.83
CA THR A 215 -2.51 3.85 -8.54
C THR A 215 -3.38 2.73 -8.00
N LEU A 216 -4.63 3.09 -7.76
CA LEU A 216 -5.71 2.16 -7.46
C LEU A 216 -6.49 1.94 -8.75
N ASP A 217 -6.40 0.75 -9.29
CA ASP A 217 -7.11 0.39 -10.50
C ASP A 217 -8.61 0.63 -10.38
N ARG A 218 -9.19 1.03 -11.50
CA ARG A 218 -10.64 1.16 -11.67
C ARG A 218 -11.28 -0.23 -11.64
N VAL A 219 -12.38 -0.38 -10.90
CA VAL A 219 -13.17 -1.61 -10.87
C VAL A 219 -14.54 -1.36 -11.51
N GLY A 220 -14.87 -2.14 -12.55
CA GLY A 220 -16.17 -2.09 -13.22
C GLY A 220 -16.34 -0.93 -14.21
N GLN A 221 -17.60 -0.69 -14.61
CA GLN A 221 -18.01 0.34 -15.57
C GLN A 221 -18.78 1.47 -14.87
N PRO A 222 -18.61 2.75 -15.24
CA PRO A 222 -19.42 3.84 -14.72
C PRO A 222 -20.91 3.50 -14.82
N GLY A 223 -21.65 3.73 -13.74
CA GLY A 223 -23.08 3.40 -13.65
C GLY A 223 -23.41 1.93 -13.37
N SER A 224 -22.43 1.02 -13.28
CA SER A 224 -22.67 -0.36 -12.85
C SER A 224 -22.64 -0.50 -11.32
N PRO A 225 -23.46 -1.39 -10.73
CA PRO A 225 -23.36 -1.70 -9.30
C PRO A 225 -21.95 -2.19 -8.92
N GLY A 226 -21.37 -1.55 -7.91
CA GLY A 226 -19.99 -1.84 -7.48
C GLY A 226 -18.90 -1.17 -8.33
N TYR A 227 -19.26 -0.19 -9.18
CA TYR A 227 -18.29 0.67 -9.84
C TYR A 227 -17.43 1.42 -8.83
N GLN A 228 -16.11 1.38 -9.01
CA GLN A 228 -15.19 2.19 -8.25
C GLN A 228 -14.23 2.90 -9.21
N PRO A 229 -14.16 4.24 -9.18
CA PRO A 229 -13.25 4.98 -10.03
C PRO A 229 -11.80 4.67 -9.66
N GLY A 230 -10.92 4.73 -10.66
CA GLY A 230 -9.49 4.70 -10.42
C GLY A 230 -9.05 5.95 -9.66
N GLY A 231 -7.91 5.86 -8.97
CA GLY A 231 -7.35 7.01 -8.26
C GLY A 231 -5.89 6.79 -7.89
N HIS A 232 -5.29 7.77 -7.23
CA HIS A 232 -3.91 7.70 -6.77
C HIS A 232 -3.87 7.99 -5.27
N VAL A 233 -2.82 7.50 -4.62
CA VAL A 233 -2.46 7.89 -3.26
C VAL A 233 -1.01 8.33 -3.29
N LEU A 234 -0.78 9.61 -3.00
CA LEU A 234 0.54 10.19 -2.82
C LEU A 234 1.05 9.93 -1.41
N LEU A 235 2.24 9.36 -1.31
CA LEU A 235 3.03 9.27 -0.08
C LEU A 235 4.28 10.12 -0.24
N VAL A 236 4.57 10.95 0.76
CA VAL A 236 5.74 11.80 0.74
C VAL A 236 6.57 11.53 1.99
N SER A 237 7.89 11.48 1.81
CA SER A 237 8.85 11.43 2.90
C SER A 237 9.84 12.57 2.79
N ASP A 238 10.00 13.27 3.90
CA ASP A 238 10.99 14.31 4.11
C ASP A 238 12.25 13.74 4.74
N VAL A 239 13.41 14.04 4.14
CA VAL A 239 14.68 13.46 4.58
C VAL A 239 15.73 14.55 4.73
N THR A 240 16.17 14.79 5.96
CA THR A 240 17.35 15.63 6.23
C THR A 240 18.60 14.78 6.20
N LEU A 241 19.59 15.16 5.40
CA LEU A 241 20.89 14.49 5.33
C LEU A 241 21.73 14.89 6.53
N ARG A 242 21.85 14.00 7.51
CA ARG A 242 22.46 14.33 8.81
C ARG A 242 23.95 14.65 8.71
N ASN A 243 24.63 14.07 7.72
CA ASN A 243 26.07 14.19 7.56
C ASN A 243 26.49 15.22 6.51
N ALA A 244 25.54 15.86 5.83
CA ALA A 244 25.83 16.81 4.74
C ALA A 244 26.56 18.09 5.19
N GLY A 245 26.59 18.38 6.49
CA GLY A 245 27.28 19.54 7.08
C GLY A 245 28.39 19.19 8.07
N LEU A 246 28.73 17.90 8.26
CA LEU A 246 29.74 17.48 9.24
C LEU A 246 31.16 17.95 8.89
N SER A 247 31.45 18.20 7.61
CA SER A 247 32.75 18.73 7.19
C SER A 247 32.97 20.21 7.51
N THR A 248 31.94 20.90 8.03
CA THR A 248 31.98 22.35 8.33
C THR A 248 32.19 22.66 9.82
N TYR A 249 32.26 21.63 10.67
CA TYR A 249 32.53 21.73 12.12
C TYR A 249 33.91 21.16 12.45
#